data_AF-A0A838FQZ0-F1
#
_entry.id   AF-A0A838FQZ0-F1
#
_cell.length_a   1.000
_cell.length_b   1.000
_cell.length_c   1.000
_cell.angle_alpha   90.00
_cell.angle_beta   90.00
_cell.angle_gamma   90.00
#
_symmetry.space_group_name_H-M   'P 1'
#
loop_
_entity.id
_entity.type
_entity.pdbx_description
1 polymer ?
#
loop_
_entity_poly.entity_id
_entity_poly.type
_entity_poly.pdbx_seq_one_letter_code
_entity_poly.pdbx_strand_id
1 'polypeptide(L)'
;ADPALRPAPLALVKLTGGVGWRWVNSEIWGSQALTNVLITGYERREPRRWSFSFNCVHDVMPPEGAGRASNVTIGDMKAAGPGKVSRNLLFNVEDGQNLILGSAAGGPTRVAVKFNTMYRSEVGAILVGETEQVRITRNIIGYATSGLLVRGDPKFPAVASFENTISNNLGIGATTENFLRPEVEKVVDGQANVVDASVTFTDAYDCGGFHTDAPVALPYGRYAVG
;
A
#
# COMPACT_ATOMS: atom_id res chain seq x y z
N ALA A 1 29.80 21.99 -6.44
CA ALA A 1 28.45 21.39 -6.42
C ALA A 1 27.64 22.17 -5.41
N ASP A 2 26.49 22.70 -5.82
CA ASP A 2 25.60 23.44 -4.93
C ASP A 2 25.18 22.49 -3.77
N PRO A 3 25.46 22.82 -2.50
CA PRO A 3 25.00 22.03 -1.36
C PRO A 3 23.46 21.91 -1.28
N ALA A 4 22.72 22.72 -2.04
CA ALA A 4 21.26 22.63 -2.20
C ALA A 4 20.78 21.53 -3.16
N LEU A 5 21.67 20.85 -3.90
CA LEU A 5 21.32 19.76 -4.83
C LEU A 5 21.64 18.37 -4.25
N ARG A 6 21.32 18.15 -2.97
CA ARG A 6 21.34 16.77 -2.45
C ARG A 6 20.10 16.06 -3.02
N PRO A 7 20.25 14.92 -3.73
CA PRO A 7 19.11 14.14 -4.14
C PRO A 7 18.32 13.76 -2.88
N ALA A 8 17.00 13.92 -2.94
CA ALA A 8 16.16 13.66 -1.79
C ALA A 8 16.35 12.24 -1.27
N PRO A 9 16.28 12.04 0.06
CA PRO A 9 16.38 10.71 0.62
C PRO A 9 15.28 9.82 0.04
N LEU A 10 15.63 8.55 -0.20
CA LEU A 10 14.67 7.57 -0.71
C LEU A 10 13.51 7.36 0.25
N ALA A 11 13.78 7.36 1.56
CA ALA A 11 12.77 7.17 2.59
C ALA A 11 13.10 7.94 3.87
N LEU A 12 12.09 8.31 4.66
CA LEU A 12 12.29 8.77 6.05
C LEU A 12 12.83 7.63 6.93
N VAL A 13 12.21 6.46 6.84
CA VAL A 13 12.69 5.26 7.50
C VAL A 13 12.89 4.14 6.48
N LYS A 14 14.09 3.58 6.43
CA LYS A 14 14.42 2.41 5.62
C LYS A 14 14.75 1.22 6.50
N LEU A 15 13.93 0.17 6.43
CA LEU A 15 14.20 -1.13 7.04
C LEU A 15 14.80 -2.06 6.00
N THR A 16 15.98 -2.60 6.30
CA THR A 16 16.68 -3.53 5.42
C THR A 16 16.86 -4.88 6.11
N GLY A 17 16.20 -5.92 5.58
CA GLY A 17 16.36 -7.29 6.07
C GLY A 17 15.74 -7.62 7.42
N GLY A 18 16.32 -8.62 8.08
CA GLY A 18 15.90 -9.12 9.39
C GLY A 18 14.85 -10.24 9.32
N VAL A 19 14.70 -10.95 10.43
CA VAL A 19 13.77 -12.09 10.55
C VAL A 19 12.91 -11.93 11.79
N GLY A 20 11.60 -12.15 11.67
CA GLY A 20 10.69 -12.23 12.83
C GLY A 20 10.35 -10.90 13.50
N TRP A 21 10.78 -9.77 12.93
CA TRP A 21 10.56 -8.46 13.54
C TRP A 21 9.11 -8.00 13.40
N ARG A 22 8.68 -7.16 14.34
CA ARG A 22 7.35 -6.58 14.38
C ARG A 22 7.49 -5.08 14.60
N TRP A 23 6.94 -4.29 13.69
CA TRP A 23 6.82 -2.85 13.83
C TRP A 23 5.36 -2.46 13.99
N VAL A 24 5.00 -1.97 15.17
CA VAL A 24 3.61 -1.69 15.55
C VAL A 24 3.42 -0.37 16.25
N ASN A 25 2.18 0.16 16.21
CA ASN A 25 1.72 1.31 16.97
C ASN A 25 2.60 2.56 16.81
N SER A 26 3.05 2.83 15.59
CA SER A 26 3.84 4.02 15.26
C SER A 26 3.07 4.98 14.37
N GLU A 27 3.32 6.26 14.55
CA GLU A 27 2.90 7.33 13.66
C GLU A 27 4.13 7.85 12.90
N ILE A 28 4.05 7.91 11.57
CA ILE A 28 5.18 8.23 10.69
C ILE A 28 4.67 9.16 9.58
N TRP A 29 5.13 10.40 9.54
CA TRP A 29 4.57 11.38 8.61
C TRP A 29 5.53 12.50 8.22
N GLY A 30 5.12 13.29 7.23
CA GLY A 30 5.70 14.59 6.94
C GLY A 30 7.05 14.57 6.23
N SER A 31 7.43 13.45 5.61
CA SER A 31 8.78 13.33 5.03
C SER A 31 8.95 14.06 3.71
N GLN A 32 10.11 14.70 3.55
CA GLN A 32 10.60 15.21 2.25
C GLN A 32 11.35 14.12 1.46
N ALA A 33 10.81 12.91 1.45
CA ALA A 33 11.39 11.73 0.83
C ALA A 33 10.45 11.16 -0.25
N LEU A 34 10.94 10.21 -1.05
CA LEU A 34 10.06 9.49 -1.98
C LEU A 34 9.07 8.56 -1.24
N THR A 35 9.41 8.13 -0.02
CA THR A 35 8.46 7.41 0.82
C THR A 35 8.65 7.69 2.32
N ASN A 36 7.57 7.62 3.11
CA ASN A 36 7.73 7.65 4.57
C ASN A 36 8.43 6.37 5.06
N VAL A 37 8.02 5.20 4.56
CA VAL A 37 8.57 3.91 4.99
C VAL A 37 8.98 3.05 3.79
N LEU A 38 10.25 2.68 3.72
CA LEU A 38 10.77 1.68 2.80
C LEU A 38 11.15 0.42 3.56
N ILE A 39 10.47 -0.70 3.28
CA ILE A 39 10.88 -2.02 3.74
C ILE A 39 11.48 -2.74 2.53
N THR A 40 12.74 -3.16 2.60
CA THR A 40 13.45 -3.80 1.47
C THR A 40 14.52 -4.77 1.97
N GLY A 41 15.22 -5.42 1.04
CA GLY A 41 16.41 -6.19 1.29
C GLY A 41 17.04 -6.63 -0.02
N TYR A 42 18.13 -7.39 0.07
CA TYR A 42 18.76 -7.99 -1.10
C TYR A 42 19.32 -9.36 -0.73
N GLU A 43 19.07 -10.34 -1.58
CA GLU A 43 19.62 -11.70 -1.47
C GLU A 43 19.33 -12.34 -0.09
N ARG A 44 20.39 -12.70 0.65
CA ARG A 44 20.29 -13.31 1.98
C ARG A 44 19.84 -12.34 3.07
N ARG A 45 19.77 -11.04 2.78
CA ARG A 45 19.38 -9.97 3.70
C ARG A 45 17.98 -9.47 3.42
N GLU A 46 17.13 -10.30 2.85
CA GLU A 46 15.72 -9.96 2.65
C GLU A 46 14.87 -10.26 3.90
N PRO A 47 13.92 -9.38 4.24
CA PRO A 47 13.02 -9.59 5.37
C PRO A 47 12.29 -10.92 5.31
N ARG A 48 12.15 -11.62 6.44
CA ARG A 48 11.35 -12.86 6.55
C ARG A 48 10.51 -12.89 7.82
N ARG A 49 9.28 -13.40 7.74
CA ARG A 49 8.37 -13.55 8.89
C ARG A 49 8.16 -12.23 9.65
N TRP A 50 8.06 -11.13 8.92
CA TRP A 50 7.95 -9.79 9.48
C TRP A 50 6.51 -9.28 9.49
N SER A 51 6.23 -8.30 10.35
CA SER A 51 4.94 -7.60 10.35
C SER A 51 5.07 -6.10 10.55
N PHE A 52 4.39 -5.34 9.70
CA PHE A 52 4.16 -3.90 9.83
C PHE A 52 2.65 -3.68 10.08
N SER A 53 2.26 -3.37 11.32
CA SER A 53 0.84 -3.38 11.68
C SER A 53 0.43 -2.36 12.72
N PHE A 54 -0.81 -1.86 12.66
CA PHE A 54 -1.33 -0.85 13.59
C PHE A 54 -0.55 0.47 13.54
N ASN A 55 0.12 0.76 12.43
CA ASN A 55 0.80 2.02 12.21
C ASN A 55 -0.11 3.01 11.50
N CYS A 56 0.16 4.29 11.69
CA CYS A 56 -0.41 5.39 10.97
C CYS A 56 0.70 6.04 10.12
N VAL A 57 0.52 6.09 8.80
CA VAL A 57 1.53 6.64 7.89
C VAL A 57 0.86 7.61 6.91
N HIS A 58 1.26 8.87 6.93
CA HIS A 58 0.58 9.91 6.14
C HIS A 58 1.50 11.06 5.72
N ASP A 59 1.00 11.92 4.84
CA ASP A 59 1.63 13.20 4.49
C ASP A 59 3.07 13.07 3.99
N VAL A 60 3.35 12.11 3.10
CA VAL A 60 4.61 12.17 2.34
C VAL A 60 4.58 13.39 1.44
N MET A 61 5.58 14.25 1.57
CA MET A 61 5.71 15.52 0.84
C MET A 61 6.98 15.45 0.00
N PRO A 62 6.99 14.67 -1.08
CA PRO A 62 8.21 14.48 -1.85
C PRO A 62 8.65 15.82 -2.47
N PRO A 63 9.94 15.96 -2.84
CA PRO A 63 10.37 17.12 -3.60
C PRO A 63 9.61 17.25 -4.92
N GLU A 64 9.48 18.49 -5.41
CA GLU A 64 8.78 18.81 -6.64
C GLU A 64 9.23 17.93 -7.82
N GLY A 65 8.27 17.40 -8.60
CA GLY A 65 8.52 16.56 -9.77
C GLY A 65 8.75 15.07 -9.48
N ALA A 66 8.72 14.64 -8.21
CA ALA A 66 8.83 13.23 -7.84
C ALA A 66 7.49 12.47 -8.01
N GLY A 67 7.16 12.03 -9.23
CA GLY A 67 5.92 11.31 -9.54
C GLY A 67 5.78 9.88 -9.00
N ARG A 68 6.38 9.56 -7.84
CA ARG A 68 6.36 8.22 -7.19
C ARG A 68 6.32 8.29 -5.66
N ALA A 69 5.71 9.33 -5.11
CA ALA A 69 5.55 9.48 -3.68
C ALA A 69 4.77 8.30 -3.10
N SER A 70 5.16 7.80 -1.92
CA SER A 70 4.31 6.86 -1.22
C SER A 70 4.38 6.89 0.29
N ASN A 71 3.29 6.55 0.96
CA ASN A 71 3.34 6.38 2.41
C ASN A 71 4.17 5.15 2.78
N VAL A 72 3.94 4.02 2.12
CA VAL A 72 4.72 2.80 2.34
C VAL A 72 5.16 2.20 1.02
N THR A 73 6.44 1.90 0.90
CA THR A 73 7.00 1.06 -0.16
C THR A 73 7.53 -0.24 0.43
N ILE A 74 7.06 -1.36 -0.09
CA ILE A 74 7.71 -2.67 0.06
C ILE A 74 8.55 -2.87 -1.21
N GLY A 75 9.86 -2.69 -1.10
CA GLY A 75 10.77 -2.72 -2.25
C GLY A 75 11.06 -4.13 -2.77
N ASP A 76 12.11 -4.23 -3.59
CA ASP A 76 12.57 -5.51 -4.15
C ASP A 76 12.97 -6.51 -3.05
N MET A 77 12.44 -7.74 -3.16
CA MET A 77 12.71 -8.86 -2.26
C MET A 77 12.38 -10.24 -2.89
N LYS A 78 13.19 -10.69 -3.85
CA LYS A 78 12.93 -11.91 -4.65
C LYS A 78 12.96 -13.23 -3.88
N ALA A 79 13.68 -13.28 -2.77
CA ALA A 79 13.83 -14.41 -1.86
C ALA A 79 13.25 -14.14 -0.46
N ALA A 80 12.38 -13.13 -0.32
CA ALA A 80 11.78 -12.78 0.96
C ALA A 80 10.91 -13.93 1.47
N GLY A 81 10.97 -14.12 2.77
CA GLY A 81 10.01 -14.96 3.46
C GLY A 81 8.68 -14.21 3.62
N PRO A 82 7.62 -14.89 4.09
CA PRO A 82 6.30 -14.29 4.21
C PRO A 82 6.34 -13.01 5.06
N GLY A 83 5.61 -11.99 4.62
CA GLY A 83 5.50 -10.68 5.25
C GLY A 83 4.05 -10.27 5.45
N LYS A 84 3.79 -9.33 6.35
CA LYS A 84 2.44 -8.86 6.62
C LYS A 84 2.38 -7.35 6.81
N VAL A 85 1.53 -6.69 6.02
CA VAL A 85 1.13 -5.28 6.18
C VAL A 85 -0.34 -5.30 6.61
N SER A 86 -0.65 -4.98 7.87
CA SER A 86 -2.04 -5.10 8.31
C SER A 86 -2.50 -4.08 9.33
N ARG A 87 -3.77 -3.71 9.27
CA ARG A 87 -4.36 -2.81 10.27
C ARG A 87 -3.65 -1.47 10.37
N ASN A 88 -3.04 -1.01 9.27
CA ASN A 88 -2.46 0.33 9.19
C ASN A 88 -3.49 1.33 8.64
N LEU A 89 -3.36 2.61 9.02
CA LEU A 89 -3.93 3.74 8.28
C LEU A 89 -2.84 4.32 7.40
N LEU A 90 -3.11 4.39 6.09
CA LEU A 90 -2.25 5.02 5.11
C LEU A 90 -3.08 6.12 4.44
N PHE A 91 -2.72 7.39 4.57
CA PHE A 91 -3.55 8.44 3.98
C PHE A 91 -2.80 9.71 3.57
N ASN A 92 -3.49 10.54 2.78
CA ASN A 92 -3.06 11.89 2.37
C ASN A 92 -1.72 11.90 1.59
N VAL A 93 -1.75 11.28 0.41
CA VAL A 93 -0.66 11.33 -0.59
C VAL A 93 -1.28 11.59 -1.97
N GLU A 94 -1.83 12.79 -2.15
CA GLU A 94 -2.76 13.13 -3.25
C GLU A 94 -2.19 12.87 -4.66
N ASP A 95 -0.90 13.15 -4.86
CA ASP A 95 -0.18 12.94 -6.13
C ASP A 95 0.72 11.68 -6.09
N GLY A 96 0.37 10.70 -5.25
CA GLY A 96 1.14 9.47 -5.11
C GLY A 96 0.34 8.29 -4.57
N GLN A 97 1.04 7.31 -3.98
CA GLN A 97 0.45 6.01 -3.66
C GLN A 97 0.48 5.72 -2.16
N ASN A 98 -0.63 5.23 -1.59
CA ASN A 98 -0.61 4.83 -0.19
C ASN A 98 0.33 3.64 0.03
N LEU A 99 0.30 2.65 -0.87
CA LEU A 99 1.15 1.47 -0.82
C LEU A 99 1.75 1.14 -2.19
N ILE A 100 3.07 1.00 -2.25
CA ILE A 100 3.79 0.41 -3.38
C ILE A 100 4.29 -0.98 -2.98
N LEU A 101 4.04 -1.98 -3.81
CA LEU A 101 4.53 -3.35 -3.69
C LEU A 101 5.44 -3.65 -4.87
N GLY A 102 6.74 -3.51 -4.64
CA GLY A 102 7.81 -3.79 -5.57
C GLY A 102 8.41 -2.55 -6.22
N SER A 103 9.21 -2.78 -7.24
CA SER A 103 9.94 -1.77 -7.99
C SER A 103 10.32 -2.32 -9.37
N ALA A 104 11.00 -1.50 -10.18
CA ALA A 104 11.53 -1.96 -11.46
C ALA A 104 12.59 -3.07 -11.34
N ALA A 105 13.22 -3.23 -10.17
CA ALA A 105 14.23 -4.27 -9.93
C ALA A 105 13.60 -5.64 -9.59
N GLY A 106 12.36 -5.65 -9.12
CA GLY A 106 11.67 -6.84 -8.63
C GLY A 106 10.57 -6.50 -7.63
N GLY A 107 9.77 -7.51 -7.25
CA GLY A 107 8.66 -7.38 -6.33
C GLY A 107 8.82 -8.26 -5.08
N PRO A 108 8.08 -7.96 -4.00
CA PRO A 108 7.99 -8.85 -2.85
C PRO A 108 7.28 -10.16 -3.19
N THR A 109 7.68 -11.22 -2.47
CA THR A 109 7.06 -12.54 -2.49
C THR A 109 6.32 -12.83 -1.18
N ARG A 110 5.11 -13.42 -1.25
CA ARG A 110 4.31 -13.88 -0.09
C ARG A 110 3.98 -12.79 0.94
N VAL A 111 3.66 -11.59 0.46
CA VAL A 111 3.23 -10.48 1.34
C VAL A 111 1.71 -10.44 1.43
N ALA A 112 1.20 -10.50 2.66
CA ALA A 112 -0.23 -10.32 2.94
C ALA A 112 -0.51 -8.86 3.34
N VAL A 113 -1.30 -8.16 2.53
CA VAL A 113 -1.81 -6.81 2.80
C VAL A 113 -3.27 -6.95 3.23
N LYS A 114 -3.56 -6.83 4.53
CA LYS A 114 -4.92 -7.06 5.01
C LYS A 114 -5.42 -6.13 6.09
N PHE A 115 -6.71 -5.81 6.06
CA PHE A 115 -7.34 -4.94 7.05
C PHE A 115 -6.66 -3.57 7.16
N ASN A 116 -6.08 -3.02 6.10
CA ASN A 116 -5.57 -1.65 6.11
C ASN A 116 -6.65 -0.70 5.61
N THR A 117 -6.62 0.55 6.08
CA THR A 117 -7.42 1.63 5.50
C THR A 117 -6.46 2.52 4.71
N MET A 118 -6.71 2.65 3.40
CA MET A 118 -5.94 3.47 2.46
C MET A 118 -6.87 4.57 1.93
N TYR A 119 -6.54 5.84 2.15
CA TYR A 119 -7.46 6.93 1.82
C TYR A 119 -6.74 8.15 1.25
N ARG A 120 -7.40 8.89 0.35
CA ARG A 120 -6.91 10.16 -0.22
C ARG A 120 -5.49 10.04 -0.80
N SER A 121 -5.42 9.42 -1.98
CA SER A 121 -4.18 9.23 -2.73
C SER A 121 -4.45 9.30 -4.24
N GLU A 122 -3.43 9.34 -5.09
CA GLU A 122 -3.62 9.13 -6.52
C GLU A 122 -4.13 7.71 -6.76
N VAL A 123 -3.44 6.73 -6.17
CA VAL A 123 -3.78 5.29 -6.21
C VAL A 123 -3.61 4.69 -4.82
N GLY A 124 -4.56 3.88 -4.38
CA GLY A 124 -4.49 3.23 -3.06
C GLY A 124 -3.29 2.27 -2.94
N ALA A 125 -3.25 1.25 -3.79
CA ALA A 125 -2.12 0.33 -3.85
C ALA A 125 -1.65 0.08 -5.29
N ILE A 126 -0.34 -0.01 -5.49
CA ILE A 126 0.23 -0.39 -6.79
C ILE A 126 1.18 -1.58 -6.64
N LEU A 127 1.05 -2.54 -7.55
CA LEU A 127 1.98 -3.66 -7.72
C LEU A 127 2.93 -3.33 -8.88
N VAL A 128 4.22 -3.43 -8.64
CA VAL A 128 5.28 -3.07 -9.59
C VAL A 128 6.31 -4.19 -9.63
N GLY A 129 6.76 -4.54 -10.84
CA GLY A 129 7.74 -5.61 -11.03
C GLY A 129 7.19 -7.02 -10.82
N GLU A 130 8.09 -7.97 -10.60
CA GLU A 130 7.81 -9.39 -10.42
C GLU A 130 7.29 -9.69 -9.00
N THR A 131 6.06 -9.26 -8.69
CA THR A 131 5.38 -9.61 -7.43
C THR A 131 4.83 -11.03 -7.48
N GLU A 132 4.99 -11.79 -6.39
CA GLU A 132 4.52 -13.19 -6.30
C GLU A 132 3.76 -13.46 -5.00
N GLN A 133 2.64 -14.18 -5.11
CA GLN A 133 1.81 -14.64 -3.98
C GLN A 133 1.44 -13.51 -3.01
N VAL A 134 1.30 -12.29 -3.54
CA VAL A 134 0.82 -11.13 -2.80
C VAL A 134 -0.70 -11.24 -2.65
N ARG A 135 -1.19 -11.04 -1.42
CA ARG A 135 -2.63 -11.12 -1.12
C ARG A 135 -3.11 -9.80 -0.54
N ILE A 136 -3.95 -9.09 -1.27
CA ILE A 136 -4.59 -7.84 -0.81
C ILE A 136 -6.04 -8.15 -0.47
N THR A 137 -6.37 -8.19 0.83
CA THR A 137 -7.70 -8.64 1.30
C THR A 137 -8.24 -7.85 2.48
N ARG A 138 -9.56 -7.63 2.51
CA ARG A 138 -10.26 -6.95 3.61
C ARG A 138 -9.73 -5.55 3.92
N ASN A 139 -9.16 -4.87 2.94
CA ASN A 139 -8.76 -3.47 3.08
C ASN A 139 -9.93 -2.55 2.76
N ILE A 140 -9.91 -1.33 3.30
CA ILE A 140 -10.70 -0.22 2.79
C ILE A 140 -9.78 0.64 1.92
N ILE A 141 -10.20 0.96 0.71
CA ILE A 141 -9.45 1.82 -0.22
C ILE A 141 -10.40 2.88 -0.76
N GLY A 142 -10.14 4.15 -0.49
CA GLY A 142 -11.08 5.22 -0.82
C GLY A 142 -10.43 6.52 -1.29
N TYR A 143 -11.21 7.32 -2.01
CA TYR A 143 -10.81 8.67 -2.43
C TYR A 143 -9.52 8.69 -3.26
N ALA A 144 -9.43 7.77 -4.24
CA ALA A 144 -8.36 7.77 -5.21
C ALA A 144 -8.60 8.85 -6.28
N THR A 145 -7.71 9.84 -6.44
CA THR A 145 -7.91 10.95 -7.39
C THR A 145 -7.83 10.49 -8.85
N SER A 146 -7.12 9.40 -9.14
CA SER A 146 -7.10 8.79 -10.46
C SER A 146 -8.34 7.91 -10.74
N GLY A 147 -9.22 7.73 -9.75
CA GLY A 147 -10.29 6.74 -9.74
C GLY A 147 -9.85 5.31 -9.46
N LEU A 148 -8.56 4.98 -9.59
CA LEU A 148 -8.05 3.60 -9.48
C LEU A 148 -7.71 3.25 -8.03
N LEU A 149 -8.31 2.20 -7.49
CA LEU A 149 -8.06 1.77 -6.12
C LEU A 149 -6.81 0.88 -6.01
N VAL A 150 -6.70 -0.11 -6.89
CA VAL A 150 -5.50 -0.96 -7.00
C VAL A 150 -5.06 -1.06 -8.45
N ARG A 151 -3.75 -0.94 -8.68
CA ARG A 151 -3.15 -0.91 -10.02
C ARG A 151 -1.96 -1.87 -10.13
N GLY A 152 -1.76 -2.47 -11.29
CA GLY A 152 -0.47 -3.03 -11.71
C GLY A 152 0.26 -2.06 -12.64
N ASP A 153 1.58 -2.01 -12.57
CA ASP A 153 2.37 -1.24 -13.53
C ASP A 153 2.33 -1.93 -14.91
N PRO A 154 1.78 -1.28 -15.96
CA PRO A 154 1.65 -1.88 -17.29
C PRO A 154 3.00 -2.21 -17.95
N LYS A 155 4.11 -1.62 -17.47
CA LYS A 155 5.46 -1.96 -17.94
C LYS A 155 5.94 -3.32 -17.43
N PHE A 156 5.29 -3.85 -16.41
CA PHE A 156 5.62 -5.12 -15.78
C PHE A 156 4.40 -6.04 -15.84
N PRO A 157 4.11 -6.65 -17.01
CA PRO A 157 3.02 -7.61 -17.14
C PRO A 157 3.19 -8.81 -16.20
N ALA A 158 4.38 -9.02 -15.61
CA ALA A 158 4.68 -10.02 -14.59
C ALA A 158 3.93 -9.86 -13.26
N VAL A 159 3.22 -8.74 -13.02
CA VAL A 159 2.18 -8.67 -11.96
C VAL A 159 1.15 -9.81 -12.13
N ALA A 160 1.04 -10.33 -13.36
CA ALA A 160 0.16 -11.41 -13.78
C ALA A 160 0.62 -12.85 -13.53
N SER A 161 1.91 -13.11 -13.24
CA SER A 161 2.46 -14.44 -13.51
C SER A 161 2.65 -15.36 -12.30
N PHE A 162 2.34 -14.92 -11.07
CA PHE A 162 2.70 -15.70 -9.87
C PHE A 162 1.67 -15.65 -8.72
N GLU A 163 0.40 -16.00 -8.97
CA GLU A 163 -0.60 -16.28 -7.91
C GLU A 163 -0.92 -15.08 -6.97
N ASN A 164 -0.83 -13.85 -7.46
CA ASN A 164 -1.31 -12.69 -6.73
C ASN A 164 -2.84 -12.74 -6.61
N THR A 165 -3.41 -12.24 -5.50
CA THR A 165 -4.86 -12.21 -5.28
C THR A 165 -5.29 -10.90 -4.65
N ILE A 166 -6.28 -10.24 -5.26
CA ILE A 166 -6.97 -9.07 -4.69
C ILE A 166 -8.44 -9.45 -4.54
N SER A 167 -8.91 -9.62 -3.31
CA SER A 167 -10.28 -10.08 -3.04
C SER A 167 -10.83 -9.54 -1.74
N ASN A 168 -12.15 -9.48 -1.64
CA ASN A 168 -12.83 -9.06 -0.41
C ASN A 168 -12.29 -7.74 0.13
N ASN A 169 -12.06 -6.74 -0.72
CA ASN A 169 -11.73 -5.38 -0.29
C ASN A 169 -12.95 -4.47 -0.48
N LEU A 170 -13.02 -3.39 0.29
CA LEU A 170 -14.06 -2.37 0.19
C LEU A 170 -13.48 -1.12 -0.47
N GLY A 171 -14.09 -0.72 -1.58
CA GLY A 171 -13.77 0.49 -2.33
C GLY A 171 -14.77 1.60 -1.98
N ILE A 172 -14.27 2.79 -1.66
CA ILE A 172 -15.12 3.96 -1.36
C ILE A 172 -14.91 5.03 -2.44
N GLY A 173 -16.00 5.52 -3.01
CA GLY A 173 -15.96 6.60 -4.01
C GLY A 173 -15.33 6.21 -5.35
N ALA A 174 -15.20 4.91 -5.62
CA ALA A 174 -14.85 4.37 -6.94
C ALA A 174 -16.10 3.80 -7.63
N THR A 175 -15.97 3.39 -8.89
CA THR A 175 -16.91 2.47 -9.54
C THR A 175 -16.31 1.06 -9.53
N THR A 176 -17.14 0.02 -9.71
CA THR A 176 -16.65 -1.37 -9.81
C THR A 176 -15.59 -1.51 -10.91
N GLU A 177 -15.80 -0.85 -12.05
CA GLU A 177 -14.87 -0.81 -13.20
C GLU A 177 -13.53 -0.11 -12.89
N ASN A 178 -13.47 0.65 -11.79
CA ASN A 178 -12.30 1.39 -11.37
C ASN A 178 -11.58 0.75 -10.17
N PHE A 179 -12.08 -0.37 -9.63
CA PHE A 179 -11.40 -1.06 -8.53
C PHE A 179 -10.04 -1.60 -8.98
N LEU A 180 -10.02 -2.23 -10.14
CA LEU A 180 -8.85 -2.77 -10.82
C LEU A 180 -8.85 -2.28 -12.27
N ARG A 181 -7.68 -2.07 -12.85
CA ARG A 181 -7.60 -1.92 -14.32
C ARG A 181 -7.99 -3.23 -15.00
N PRO A 182 -8.65 -3.23 -16.17
CA PRO A 182 -9.02 -4.45 -16.89
C PRO A 182 -7.84 -5.40 -17.18
N GLU A 183 -6.64 -4.87 -17.41
CA GLU A 183 -5.44 -5.69 -17.59
C GLU A 183 -4.96 -6.37 -16.31
N VAL A 184 -5.28 -5.78 -15.15
CA VAL A 184 -4.99 -6.29 -13.81
C VAL A 184 -6.06 -7.28 -13.36
N GLU A 185 -7.34 -7.03 -13.66
CA GLU A 185 -8.46 -7.94 -13.35
C GLU A 185 -8.24 -9.33 -13.91
N LYS A 186 -7.79 -9.43 -15.16
CA LYS A 186 -7.54 -10.71 -15.86
C LYS A 186 -6.51 -11.59 -15.15
N VAL A 187 -5.70 -11.00 -14.28
CA VAL A 187 -4.49 -11.62 -13.75
C VAL A 187 -4.40 -11.57 -12.24
N VAL A 188 -5.27 -10.78 -11.60
CA VAL A 188 -5.43 -10.65 -10.17
C VAL A 188 -6.92 -10.49 -9.86
N ASP A 189 -7.67 -11.59 -9.85
CA ASP A 189 -9.04 -11.59 -9.32
C ASP A 189 -9.22 -12.75 -8.35
N GLY A 190 -9.39 -12.40 -7.08
CA GLY A 190 -10.21 -13.23 -6.22
C GLY A 190 -11.54 -12.50 -6.09
N GLN A 191 -12.61 -13.16 -6.52
CA GLN A 191 -13.95 -12.60 -6.53
C GLN A 191 -14.32 -11.90 -5.19
N ALA A 192 -15.33 -11.03 -5.22
CA ALA A 192 -15.96 -10.36 -4.05
C ALA A 192 -15.31 -9.06 -3.52
N ASN A 193 -14.63 -8.26 -4.35
CA ASN A 193 -14.40 -6.85 -3.99
C ASN A 193 -15.74 -6.08 -4.04
N VAL A 194 -16.00 -5.26 -3.03
CA VAL A 194 -17.22 -4.47 -2.88
C VAL A 194 -16.88 -3.01 -3.15
N VAL A 195 -17.74 -2.31 -3.87
CA VAL A 195 -17.67 -0.86 -4.00
C VAL A 195 -18.92 -0.27 -3.37
N ASP A 196 -18.72 0.62 -2.41
CA ASP A 196 -19.82 1.29 -1.71
C ASP A 196 -19.46 2.76 -1.48
N ALA A 197 -20.17 3.65 -2.19
CA ALA A 197 -19.99 5.08 -2.09
C ALA A 197 -20.68 5.72 -0.86
N SER A 198 -21.52 4.96 -0.14
CA SER A 198 -22.23 5.46 1.04
C SER A 198 -21.40 5.45 2.32
N VAL A 199 -20.27 4.76 2.32
CA VAL A 199 -19.39 4.69 3.49
C VAL A 199 -18.67 6.02 3.68
N THR A 200 -18.92 6.64 4.83
CA THR A 200 -18.25 7.86 5.28
C THR A 200 -17.48 7.58 6.56
N PHE A 201 -16.41 8.34 6.77
CA PHE A 201 -15.67 8.34 8.03
C PHE A 201 -16.10 9.52 8.89
N THR A 202 -16.19 9.31 10.20
CA THR A 202 -16.47 10.37 11.19
C THR A 202 -15.39 11.46 11.18
N ASP A 203 -14.14 11.03 10.98
CA ASP A 203 -12.96 11.88 10.83
C ASP A 203 -12.02 11.17 9.83
N ALA A 204 -11.35 11.93 8.96
CA ALA A 204 -10.38 11.43 7.99
C ALA A 204 -9.10 12.29 7.91
N TYR A 205 -8.76 12.98 9.00
CA TYR A 205 -7.65 13.94 9.05
C TYR A 205 -6.47 13.50 9.92
N ASP A 206 -6.68 12.61 10.90
CA ASP A 206 -5.63 12.17 11.81
C ASP A 206 -5.59 10.65 12.05
N CYS A 207 -4.59 10.23 12.84
CA CYS A 207 -4.34 8.83 13.17
C CYS A 207 -5.34 8.19 14.14
N GLY A 208 -6.12 9.00 14.85
CA GLY A 208 -7.24 8.59 15.68
C GLY A 208 -8.57 8.53 14.92
N GLY A 209 -8.62 9.07 13.70
CA GLY A 209 -9.78 9.04 12.82
C GLY A 209 -10.00 7.70 12.11
N PHE A 210 -10.76 7.77 11.01
CA PHE A 210 -11.16 6.68 10.11
C PHE A 210 -12.09 5.64 10.72
N HIS A 211 -12.91 6.09 11.67
CA HIS A 211 -14.04 5.31 12.20
C HIS A 211 -15.27 5.51 11.32
N THR A 212 -16.04 4.44 11.14
CA THR A 212 -17.32 4.45 10.43
C THR A 212 -18.27 3.50 11.13
N ASP A 213 -19.56 3.86 11.17
CA ASP A 213 -20.65 3.03 11.66
C ASP A 213 -21.33 2.24 10.53
N ALA A 214 -20.91 2.45 9.28
CA ALA A 214 -21.43 1.75 8.11
C ALA A 214 -21.22 0.23 8.26
N PRO A 215 -22.30 -0.58 8.36
CA PRO A 215 -22.19 -2.02 8.62
C PRO A 215 -21.35 -2.76 7.57
N VAL A 216 -21.43 -2.31 6.31
CA VAL A 216 -20.65 -2.85 5.19
C VAL A 216 -19.14 -2.72 5.40
N ALA A 217 -18.68 -1.73 6.16
CA ALA A 217 -17.26 -1.47 6.39
C ALA A 217 -16.69 -2.22 7.62
N LEU A 218 -17.54 -2.73 8.52
CA LEU A 218 -17.11 -3.42 9.75
C LEU A 218 -16.18 -4.64 9.52
N PRO A 219 -16.29 -5.41 8.42
CA PRO A 219 -15.35 -6.49 8.13
C PRO A 219 -14.01 -6.03 7.52
N TYR A 220 -13.83 -4.73 7.24
CA TYR A 220 -12.74 -4.19 6.44
C TYR A 220 -11.94 -3.12 7.19
N GLY A 221 -10.71 -2.88 6.73
CA GLY A 221 -9.91 -1.76 7.20
C GLY A 221 -9.34 -1.93 8.61
N ARG A 222 -8.67 -0.88 9.11
CA ARG A 222 -7.89 -0.94 10.37
C ARG A 222 -8.71 -1.43 11.54
N TYR A 223 -9.93 -0.89 11.66
CA TYR A 223 -10.84 -1.13 12.77
C TYR A 223 -11.78 -2.31 12.54
N ALA A 224 -11.52 -3.15 11.53
CA ALA A 224 -12.35 -4.32 11.28
C ALA A 224 -12.52 -5.17 12.54
N VAL A 225 -13.78 -5.41 12.93
CA VAL A 225 -14.12 -6.33 14.01
C VAL A 225 -13.96 -7.74 13.47
N GLY A 226 -13.12 -8.55 14.12
CA GLY A 226 -12.85 -9.92 13.70
C GLY A 226 -12.24 -10.75 14.81
#